data_AF-A0A4Z0EKG2-F1
#
_entry.id   AF-A0A4Z0EKG2-F1
#
_cell.length_a   1.000
_cell.length_b   1.000
_cell.length_c   1.000
_cell.angle_alpha   90.00
_cell.angle_beta   90.00
_cell.angle_gamma   90.00
#
_symmetry.space_group_name_H-M   'P 1'
#
loop_
_entity.id
_entity.type
_entity.pdbx_description
1 polymer ?
#
loop_
_entity_poly.entity_id
_entity_poly.type
_entity_poly.pdbx_seq_one_letter_code
_entity_poly.pdbx_strand_id
1 'polypeptide(L)'
;MKNLLLIPKALAVALIASPLLLTSCDKTKTEDPTPQVTTNGTSTSNLSAEDKQKNAAFDKEISRIISQMEQDMKKVQNSYTKDPDVDFAHLTIVHHDAGIAMAQTELTYGHHDEAKKLAESSIRSQKSSKQRLTDFLASHGTPEPAFTEEFAAFRKEMDAAIADMIEHMRSSPNTLDVDYDFAEVFKRHHQGIVKMSSIEVEFGDDDPVTDEGKMIIRDQGQEVIELSQFINKHGYPR
;
A
#
# COMPACT_ATOMS: atom_id res chain seq x y z
N MET A 1 11.70 -49.03 5.93
CA MET A 1 12.43 -49.36 4.68
C MET A 1 11.42 -49.75 3.62
N LYS A 2 11.57 -49.22 2.39
CA LYS A 2 10.75 -49.39 1.17
C LYS A 2 9.46 -48.54 1.17
N ASN A 3 9.13 -47.72 0.18
CA ASN A 3 9.79 -47.33 -1.04
C ASN A 3 9.28 -45.93 -1.43
N LEU A 4 10.23 -45.05 -1.74
CA LEU A 4 10.06 -43.74 -2.36
C LEU A 4 9.61 -43.93 -3.81
N LEU A 5 8.45 -43.40 -4.19
CA LEU A 5 7.98 -43.34 -5.58
C LEU A 5 8.04 -41.89 -6.05
N LEU A 6 9.21 -41.54 -6.58
CA LEU A 6 9.44 -40.37 -7.42
C LEU A 6 8.76 -40.64 -8.78
N ILE A 7 7.81 -39.79 -9.16
CA ILE A 7 7.29 -39.73 -10.52
C ILE A 7 7.83 -38.44 -11.15
N PRO A 8 8.73 -38.53 -12.16
CA PRO A 8 9.06 -37.37 -12.97
C PRO A 8 8.01 -37.23 -14.06
N LYS A 9 7.30 -36.10 -14.12
CA LYS A 9 6.55 -35.71 -15.32
C LYS A 9 7.33 -34.62 -16.06
N ALA A 10 8.28 -35.07 -16.87
CA ALA A 10 8.77 -34.32 -18.02
C ALA A 10 8.07 -34.88 -19.27
N LEU A 11 7.31 -34.03 -19.97
CA LEU A 11 6.87 -34.09 -21.39
C LEU A 11 5.75 -33.04 -21.54
N ALA A 12 5.65 -32.19 -22.55
CA ALA A 12 6.42 -31.96 -23.76
C ALA A 12 6.17 -30.50 -24.19
N VAL A 13 7.20 -29.78 -24.59
CA VAL A 13 7.06 -28.48 -25.26
C VAL A 13 6.69 -28.76 -26.71
N ALA A 14 5.44 -28.47 -27.10
CA ALA A 14 5.03 -28.46 -28.50
C ALA A 14 5.35 -27.08 -29.09
N LEU A 15 6.48 -26.98 -29.79
CA LEU A 15 6.81 -25.86 -30.67
C LEU A 15 5.92 -25.94 -31.92
N ILE A 16 4.86 -25.14 -31.96
CA ILE A 16 4.09 -24.91 -33.19
C ILE A 16 4.74 -23.73 -33.91
N ALA A 17 5.63 -24.03 -34.86
CA ALA A 17 6.12 -23.05 -35.82
C ALA A 17 5.01 -22.78 -36.85
N SER A 18 4.38 -21.61 -36.74
CA SER A 18 3.48 -21.09 -37.79
C SER A 18 4.28 -20.24 -38.77
N PRO A 19 4.18 -20.47 -40.10
CA PRO A 19 4.85 -19.63 -41.08
C PRO A 19 4.14 -18.28 -41.20
N LEU A 20 4.84 -17.18 -40.90
CA LEU A 20 4.43 -15.85 -41.32
C LEU A 20 4.55 -15.73 -42.83
N LEU A 21 3.42 -15.64 -43.52
CA LEU A 21 3.34 -15.14 -44.89
C LEU A 21 3.29 -13.61 -44.83
N LEU A 22 4.37 -12.95 -45.25
CA LEU A 22 4.39 -11.51 -45.49
C LEU A 22 3.77 -11.23 -46.87
N THR A 23 2.48 -10.90 -46.89
CA THR A 23 1.85 -10.29 -48.06
C THR A 23 1.99 -8.78 -47.98
N SER A 24 2.88 -8.24 -48.80
CA SER A 24 3.02 -6.83 -49.11
C SER A 24 1.81 -6.37 -49.92
N CYS A 25 1.10 -5.32 -49.48
CA CYS A 25 0.24 -4.51 -50.33
C CYS A 25 0.14 -3.06 -49.84
N ASP A 26 -0.11 -2.21 -50.83
CA ASP A 26 0.29 -0.82 -50.97
C ASP A 26 -0.46 0.22 -50.13
N LYS A 27 0.19 1.39 -50.06
CA LYS A 27 -0.26 2.65 -49.45
C LYS A 27 -1.65 3.09 -49.94
N THR A 28 -2.59 3.20 -49.01
CA THR A 28 -3.61 4.24 -49.01
C THR A 28 -3.59 4.95 -47.67
N LYS A 29 -3.26 6.25 -47.69
CA LYS A 29 -3.39 7.15 -46.56
C LYS A 29 -4.85 7.26 -46.18
N THR A 30 -5.21 6.68 -45.05
CA THR A 30 -6.42 6.98 -44.28
C THR A 30 -5.92 7.41 -42.92
N GLU A 31 -6.17 8.68 -42.58
CA GLU A 31 -5.86 9.24 -41.27
C GLU A 31 -6.73 8.53 -40.24
N ASP A 32 -6.08 7.77 -39.36
CA ASP A 32 -6.70 7.15 -38.20
C ASP A 32 -6.85 8.25 -37.12
N PRO A 33 -8.03 8.44 -36.51
CA PRO A 33 -8.20 9.48 -35.50
C PRO A 33 -7.46 9.03 -34.24
N THR A 34 -6.37 9.73 -33.93
CA THR A 34 -5.70 9.67 -32.64
C THR A 34 -6.74 9.75 -31.52
N PRO A 35 -6.77 8.84 -30.53
CA PRO A 35 -7.57 9.04 -29.33
C PRO A 35 -7.07 10.31 -28.65
N GLN A 36 -7.87 11.38 -28.71
CA GLN A 36 -7.67 12.53 -27.83
C GLN A 36 -7.94 12.05 -26.41
N VAL A 37 -6.88 11.67 -25.70
CA VAL A 37 -6.88 11.72 -24.24
C VAL A 37 -7.06 13.18 -23.89
N THR A 38 -8.30 13.57 -23.56
CA THR A 38 -8.57 14.87 -22.95
C THR A 38 -7.96 14.85 -21.55
N THR A 39 -6.70 15.28 -21.44
CA THR A 39 -6.06 15.51 -20.16
C THR A 39 -6.68 16.76 -19.54
N ASN A 40 -7.73 16.59 -18.75
CA ASN A 40 -8.19 17.62 -17.82
C ASN A 40 -7.25 17.68 -16.60
N GLY A 41 -5.95 17.89 -16.85
CA GLY A 41 -5.02 18.21 -15.77
C GLY A 41 -5.33 19.66 -15.34
N THR A 42 -5.78 19.83 -14.11
CA THR A 42 -5.98 21.16 -13.52
C THR A 42 -4.64 21.89 -13.54
N SER A 43 -4.58 23.05 -14.20
CA SER A 43 -3.34 23.83 -14.23
C SER A 43 -3.14 24.54 -12.89
N THR A 44 -2.06 24.18 -12.21
CA THR A 44 -1.66 24.70 -10.89
C THR A 44 -1.43 26.22 -10.89
N SER A 45 -1.18 26.80 -12.08
CA SER A 45 -0.94 28.23 -12.30
C SER A 45 -2.16 29.12 -12.02
N ASN A 46 -3.38 28.57 -11.99
CA ASN A 46 -4.64 29.32 -11.82
C ASN A 46 -5.40 29.04 -10.51
N LEU A 47 -4.77 28.39 -9.52
CA LEU A 47 -5.42 28.08 -8.24
C LEU A 47 -5.87 29.35 -7.50
N SER A 48 -7.08 29.31 -6.94
CA SER A 48 -7.60 30.39 -6.12
C SER A 48 -6.81 30.53 -4.81
N ALA A 49 -6.93 31.68 -4.13
CA ALA A 49 -6.31 31.87 -2.82
C ALA A 49 -6.84 30.85 -1.79
N GLU A 50 -8.12 30.47 -1.91
CA GLU A 50 -8.74 29.45 -1.06
C GLU A 50 -8.13 28.07 -1.33
N ASP A 51 -7.95 27.68 -2.59
CA ASP A 51 -7.37 26.38 -2.94
C ASP A 51 -5.91 26.26 -2.50
N LYS A 52 -5.14 27.35 -2.60
CA LYS A 52 -3.77 27.41 -2.07
C LYS A 52 -3.74 27.25 -0.55
N GLN A 53 -4.71 27.83 0.16
CA GLN A 53 -4.83 27.67 1.60
C GLN A 53 -5.22 26.23 1.98
N LYS A 54 -6.15 25.61 1.23
CA LYS A 54 -6.53 24.19 1.44
C LYS A 54 -5.36 23.25 1.21
N ASN A 55 -4.60 23.44 0.12
CA ASN A 55 -3.38 22.67 -0.15
C ASN A 55 -2.37 22.79 0.99
N ALA A 56 -2.05 24.02 1.43
CA ALA A 56 -1.12 24.21 2.53
C ALA A 56 -1.61 23.60 3.86
N ALA A 57 -2.92 23.58 4.10
CA ALA A 57 -3.51 22.92 5.26
C ALA A 57 -3.44 21.38 5.16
N PHE A 58 -3.74 20.83 3.99
CA PHE A 58 -3.56 19.41 3.68
C PHE A 58 -2.12 18.96 3.92
N ASP A 59 -1.14 19.66 3.33
CA ASP A 59 0.28 19.36 3.44
C ASP A 59 0.76 19.32 4.89
N LYS A 60 0.31 20.30 5.67
CA LYS A 60 0.62 20.41 7.09
C LYS A 60 0.06 19.21 7.88
N GLU A 61 -1.17 18.81 7.60
CA GLU A 61 -1.80 17.67 8.28
C GLU A 61 -1.14 16.34 7.88
N ILE A 62 -0.89 16.10 6.58
CA ILE A 62 -0.17 14.90 6.14
C ILE A 62 1.22 14.82 6.77
N SER A 63 1.96 15.93 6.78
CA SER A 63 3.29 15.99 7.43
C SER A 63 3.20 15.66 8.92
N ARG A 64 2.21 16.21 9.62
CA ARG A 64 1.97 15.91 11.04
C ARG A 64 1.64 14.44 11.26
N ILE A 65 0.79 13.85 10.41
CA ILE A 65 0.39 12.44 10.51
C ILE A 65 1.61 11.53 10.31
N ILE A 66 2.45 11.78 9.29
CA ILE A 66 3.67 11.00 9.05
C ILE A 66 4.62 11.08 10.24
N SER A 67 4.85 12.29 10.78
CA SER A 67 5.70 12.46 11.96
C SER A 67 5.15 11.77 13.20
N GLN A 68 3.82 11.77 13.39
CA GLN A 68 3.18 11.08 14.51
C GLN A 68 3.28 9.55 14.36
N MET A 69 3.00 9.03 13.16
CA MET A 69 3.12 7.61 12.84
C MET A 69 4.54 7.10 13.12
N GLU A 70 5.57 7.82 12.65
CA GLU A 70 6.97 7.44 12.92
C GLU A 70 7.26 7.37 14.43
N GLN A 71 6.81 8.36 15.19
CA GLN A 71 7.02 8.38 16.64
C GLN A 71 6.33 7.21 17.34
N ASP A 72 5.10 6.90 16.96
CA ASP A 72 4.31 5.85 17.58
C ASP A 72 4.82 4.46 17.19
N MET A 73 5.19 4.24 15.92
CA MET A 73 5.86 3.00 15.49
C MET A 73 7.18 2.82 16.23
N LYS A 74 7.98 3.89 16.39
CA LYS A 74 9.23 3.84 17.15
C LYS A 74 9.01 3.49 18.63
N LYS A 75 7.90 3.90 19.24
CA LYS A 75 7.56 3.47 20.61
C LYS A 75 7.35 1.96 20.65
N VAL A 76 6.61 1.40 19.70
CA VAL A 76 6.40 -0.06 19.59
C VAL A 76 7.73 -0.78 19.37
N GLN A 77 8.58 -0.32 18.44
CA GLN A 77 9.92 -0.88 18.16
C GLN A 77 10.83 -0.95 19.39
N ASN A 78 10.76 0.08 20.25
CA ASN A 78 11.54 0.15 21.49
C ASN A 78 11.02 -0.80 22.58
N SER A 79 9.79 -1.28 22.45
CA SER A 79 9.13 -2.15 23.42
C SER A 79 8.65 -3.47 22.83
N TYR A 80 9.27 -3.93 21.74
CA TYR A 80 8.96 -5.24 21.15
C TYR A 80 8.97 -6.34 22.21
N THR A 81 7.91 -7.12 22.21
CA THR A 81 7.61 -8.21 23.14
C THR A 81 8.42 -9.46 22.83
N LYS A 82 8.98 -9.55 21.61
CA LYS A 82 9.66 -10.72 21.05
C LYS A 82 8.73 -11.82 20.53
N ASP A 83 7.44 -11.52 20.49
CA ASP A 83 6.40 -12.32 19.87
C ASP A 83 6.05 -11.60 18.55
N PRO A 84 6.38 -12.17 17.38
CA PRO A 84 6.14 -11.56 16.08
C PRO A 84 4.69 -11.12 15.89
N ASP A 85 3.74 -11.98 16.24
CA ASP A 85 2.30 -11.76 16.05
C ASP A 85 1.79 -10.59 16.92
N VAL A 86 2.23 -10.51 18.18
CA VAL A 86 1.92 -9.38 19.08
C VAL A 86 2.55 -8.08 18.58
N ASP A 87 3.82 -8.13 18.18
CA ASP A 87 4.56 -6.95 17.72
C ASP A 87 3.97 -6.43 16.40
N PHE A 88 3.63 -7.31 15.45
CA PHE A 88 2.95 -6.98 14.21
C PHE A 88 1.56 -6.38 14.45
N ALA A 89 0.77 -6.96 15.36
CA ALA A 89 -0.55 -6.43 15.69
C ALA A 89 -0.47 -4.99 16.23
N HIS A 90 0.45 -4.72 17.15
CA HIS A 90 0.68 -3.37 17.67
C HIS A 90 1.15 -2.38 16.58
N LEU A 91 2.09 -2.79 15.74
CA LEU A 91 2.60 -1.96 14.65
C LEU A 91 1.50 -1.64 13.63
N THR A 92 0.69 -2.64 13.26
CA THR A 92 -0.38 -2.49 12.27
C THR A 92 -1.52 -1.61 12.80
N ILE A 93 -1.83 -1.65 14.09
CA ILE A 93 -2.81 -0.73 14.69
C ILE A 93 -2.35 0.72 14.56
N VAL A 94 -1.08 1.01 14.85
CA VAL A 94 -0.50 2.35 14.70
C VAL A 94 -0.49 2.78 13.22
N HIS A 95 -0.14 1.85 12.32
CA HIS A 95 -0.20 2.07 10.87
C HIS A 95 -1.61 2.45 10.41
N HIS A 96 -2.62 1.66 10.77
CA HIS A 96 -4.02 1.92 10.40
C HIS A 96 -4.55 3.22 10.99
N ASP A 97 -4.15 3.61 12.19
CA ASP A 97 -4.54 4.92 12.75
C ASP A 97 -4.02 6.09 11.91
N ALA A 98 -2.79 6.00 11.41
CA ALA A 98 -2.24 6.99 10.50
C ALA A 98 -2.95 6.97 9.14
N GLY A 99 -3.22 5.78 8.60
CA GLY A 99 -3.92 5.65 7.32
C GLY A 99 -5.35 6.18 7.36
N ILE A 100 -6.10 5.89 8.43
CA ILE A 100 -7.43 6.46 8.67
C ILE A 100 -7.36 7.99 8.75
N ALA A 101 -6.34 8.54 9.43
CA ALA A 101 -6.16 9.99 9.51
C ALA A 101 -5.86 10.62 8.14
N MET A 102 -5.00 10.01 7.31
CA MET A 102 -4.71 10.50 5.95
C MET A 102 -5.96 10.50 5.08
N ALA A 103 -6.73 9.41 5.13
CA ALA A 103 -7.98 9.31 4.38
C ALA A 103 -9.02 10.35 4.86
N GLN A 104 -9.10 10.64 6.16
CA GLN A 104 -9.96 11.72 6.67
C GLN A 104 -9.50 13.11 6.20
N THR A 105 -8.19 13.33 6.09
CA THR A 105 -7.61 14.56 5.53
C THR A 105 -8.02 14.73 4.07
N GLU A 106 -7.99 13.66 3.27
CA GLU A 106 -8.51 13.66 1.90
C GLU A 106 -10.00 14.02 1.83
N LEU A 107 -10.84 13.39 2.67
CA LEU A 107 -12.28 13.72 2.71
C LEU A 107 -12.55 15.20 3.04
N THR A 108 -11.64 15.82 3.80
CA THR A 108 -11.75 17.22 4.24
C THR A 108 -11.30 18.20 3.16
N TYR A 109 -10.19 17.93 2.47
CA TYR A 109 -9.53 18.90 1.60
C TYR A 109 -9.62 18.57 0.10
N GLY A 110 -9.78 17.29 -0.26
CA GLY A 110 -9.84 16.83 -1.65
C GLY A 110 -11.11 17.30 -2.36
N HIS A 111 -11.10 17.18 -3.68
CA HIS A 111 -12.23 17.59 -4.53
C HIS A 111 -12.67 16.55 -5.54
N HIS A 112 -11.88 15.51 -5.80
CA HIS A 112 -12.26 14.42 -6.69
C HIS A 112 -13.09 13.36 -5.96
N ASP A 113 -14.33 13.17 -6.42
CA ASP A 113 -15.22 12.13 -5.92
C ASP A 113 -14.60 10.72 -5.97
N GLU A 114 -13.71 10.46 -6.93
CA GLU A 114 -13.02 9.18 -7.06
C GLU A 114 -11.99 8.98 -5.93
N ALA A 115 -11.16 9.99 -5.62
CA ALA A 115 -10.21 9.94 -4.51
C ALA A 115 -10.92 9.81 -3.15
N LYS A 116 -12.00 10.58 -2.96
CA LYS A 116 -12.84 10.47 -1.74
C LYS A 116 -13.45 9.08 -1.56
N LYS A 117 -13.90 8.43 -2.63
CA LYS A 117 -14.42 7.05 -2.55
C LYS A 117 -13.34 6.05 -2.15
N LEU A 118 -12.12 6.21 -2.66
CA LEU A 118 -10.98 5.40 -2.21
C LEU A 118 -10.73 5.62 -0.73
N ALA A 119 -10.63 6.88 -0.28
CA ALA A 119 -10.45 7.22 1.14
C ALA A 119 -11.54 6.64 2.05
N GLU A 120 -12.81 6.75 1.68
CA GLU A 120 -13.92 6.14 2.42
C GLU A 120 -13.82 4.61 2.52
N SER A 121 -13.40 3.95 1.43
CA SER A 121 -13.19 2.51 1.40
C SER A 121 -12.07 2.09 2.36
N SER A 122 -10.93 2.76 2.28
CA SER A 122 -9.77 2.50 3.12
C SER A 122 -10.05 2.74 4.61
N ILE A 123 -10.86 3.74 4.96
CA ILE A 123 -11.30 3.94 6.35
C ILE A 123 -12.08 2.73 6.86
N ARG A 124 -12.96 2.15 6.04
CA ARG A 124 -13.76 0.98 6.43
C ARG A 124 -12.87 -0.26 6.57
N SER A 125 -12.02 -0.53 5.60
CA SER A 125 -11.12 -1.70 5.60
C SER A 125 -10.16 -1.64 6.79
N GLN A 126 -9.48 -0.51 7.00
CA GLN A 126 -8.52 -0.33 8.10
C GLN A 126 -9.17 -0.36 9.48
N LYS A 127 -10.37 0.20 9.65
CA LYS A 127 -11.12 0.06 10.93
C LYS A 127 -11.47 -1.39 11.22
N SER A 128 -11.88 -2.15 10.19
CA SER A 128 -12.22 -3.57 10.36
C SER A 128 -10.99 -4.40 10.72
N SER A 129 -9.86 -4.17 10.05
CA SER A 129 -8.57 -4.81 10.36
C SER A 129 -8.08 -4.46 11.77
N LYS A 130 -8.08 -3.16 12.12
CA LYS A 130 -7.73 -2.70 13.47
C LYS A 130 -8.60 -3.35 14.56
N GLN A 131 -9.90 -3.53 14.32
CA GLN A 131 -10.78 -4.19 15.27
C GLN A 131 -10.34 -5.66 15.49
N ARG A 132 -10.10 -6.42 14.42
CA ARG A 132 -9.67 -7.83 14.53
C ARG A 132 -8.34 -7.97 15.27
N LEU A 133 -7.37 -7.09 15.00
CA LEU A 133 -6.10 -7.07 15.73
C LEU A 133 -6.25 -6.65 17.19
N THR A 134 -7.17 -5.73 17.49
CA THR A 134 -7.47 -5.35 18.88
C THR A 134 -8.13 -6.51 19.64
N ASP A 135 -9.04 -7.23 18.98
CA ASP A 135 -9.69 -8.42 19.54
C ASP A 135 -8.68 -9.54 19.77
N PHE A 136 -7.76 -9.76 18.82
CA PHE A 136 -6.61 -10.65 18.99
C PHE A 136 -5.82 -10.27 20.25
N LEU A 137 -5.31 -9.04 20.34
CA LEU A 137 -4.50 -8.58 21.49
C LEU A 137 -5.24 -8.68 22.83
N ALA A 138 -6.56 -8.53 22.85
CA ALA A 138 -7.36 -8.67 24.06
C ALA A 138 -7.56 -10.13 24.48
N SER A 139 -7.54 -11.06 23.52
CA SER A 139 -7.70 -12.50 23.73
C SER A 139 -6.38 -13.25 23.85
N HIS A 140 -5.28 -12.68 23.33
CA HIS A 140 -3.96 -13.26 23.34
C HIS A 140 -3.45 -13.37 24.77
N GLY A 141 -2.81 -14.50 25.06
CA GLY A 141 -2.29 -14.80 26.39
C GLY A 141 -1.05 -13.99 26.74
N THR A 142 -0.13 -14.63 27.47
CA THR A 142 1.20 -14.03 27.64
C THR A 142 1.93 -14.14 26.29
N PRO A 143 2.61 -13.08 25.80
CA PRO A 143 3.39 -13.16 24.57
C PRO A 143 4.33 -14.36 24.62
N GLU A 144 4.42 -15.11 23.52
CA GLU A 144 5.29 -16.28 23.37
C GLU A 144 6.56 -15.85 22.61
N PRO A 145 7.69 -15.64 23.30
CA PRO A 145 8.87 -15.11 22.63
C PRO A 145 9.45 -16.14 21.66
N ALA A 146 9.59 -15.77 20.38
CA ALA A 146 10.27 -16.59 19.39
C ALA A 146 11.75 -16.80 19.75
N PHE A 147 12.37 -17.86 19.21
CA PHE A 147 13.79 -18.14 19.41
C PHE A 147 14.63 -16.93 18.97
N THR A 148 15.67 -16.60 19.74
CA THR A 148 16.33 -15.29 19.65
C THR A 148 16.91 -14.94 18.28
N GLU A 149 17.32 -15.93 17.47
CA GLU A 149 17.85 -15.68 16.12
C GLU A 149 16.74 -15.38 15.11
N GLU A 150 15.64 -16.14 15.12
CA GLU A 150 14.46 -15.92 14.28
C GLU A 150 13.83 -14.56 14.59
N PHE A 151 13.65 -14.25 15.88
CA PHE A 151 13.16 -12.93 16.28
C PHE A 151 14.12 -11.79 15.88
N ALA A 152 15.43 -12.02 15.91
CA ALA A 152 16.40 -11.01 15.45
C ALA A 152 16.27 -10.74 13.94
N ALA A 153 15.96 -11.76 13.14
CA ALA A 153 15.65 -11.62 11.72
C ALA A 153 14.33 -10.85 11.51
N PHE A 154 13.24 -11.26 12.18
CA PHE A 154 11.96 -10.55 12.17
C PHE A 154 12.14 -9.06 12.48
N ARG A 155 12.78 -8.73 13.61
CA ARG A 155 13.04 -7.34 14.02
C ARG A 155 13.76 -6.57 12.93
N LYS A 156 14.82 -7.15 12.37
CA LYS A 156 15.64 -6.47 11.34
C LYS A 156 14.81 -6.16 10.10
N GLU A 157 14.02 -7.10 9.63
CA GLU A 157 13.20 -6.93 8.43
C GLU A 157 12.03 -5.97 8.66
N MET A 158 11.35 -6.10 9.80
CA MET A 158 10.25 -5.22 10.20
C MET A 158 10.74 -3.78 10.36
N ASP A 159 11.86 -3.57 11.05
CA ASP A 159 12.44 -2.23 11.23
C ASP A 159 12.86 -1.61 9.90
N ALA A 160 13.41 -2.42 8.98
CA ALA A 160 13.75 -1.97 7.64
C ALA A 160 12.50 -1.61 6.80
N ALA A 161 11.43 -2.40 6.88
CA ALA A 161 10.17 -2.11 6.19
C ALA A 161 9.52 -0.82 6.70
N ILE A 162 9.53 -0.58 8.02
CA ILE A 162 9.02 0.65 8.63
C ILE A 162 9.85 1.86 8.18
N ALA A 163 11.19 1.77 8.23
CA ALA A 163 12.07 2.86 7.82
C ALA A 163 11.87 3.22 6.33
N ASP A 164 11.81 2.20 5.47
CA ASP A 164 11.57 2.31 4.03
C ASP A 164 10.22 2.99 3.73
N MET A 165 9.14 2.58 4.40
CA MET A 165 7.82 3.21 4.27
C MET A 165 7.84 4.69 4.67
N ILE A 166 8.43 5.03 5.83
CA ILE A 166 8.49 6.41 6.31
C ILE A 166 9.30 7.30 5.34
N GLU A 167 10.43 6.82 4.85
CA GLU A 167 11.26 7.54 3.89
C GLU A 167 10.52 7.79 2.57
N HIS A 168 9.88 6.75 2.02
CA HIS A 168 9.09 6.87 0.80
C HIS A 168 7.92 7.85 0.96
N MET A 169 7.18 7.77 2.07
CA MET A 169 6.10 8.73 2.33
C MET A 169 6.60 10.17 2.41
N ARG A 170 7.73 10.42 3.08
CA ARG A 170 8.36 11.75 3.18
C ARG A 170 8.86 12.31 1.84
N SER A 171 9.16 11.44 0.89
CA SER A 171 9.58 11.82 -0.46
C SER A 171 8.42 11.95 -1.44
N SER A 172 7.16 11.85 -0.97
CA SER A 172 5.99 12.13 -1.81
C SER A 172 6.04 13.56 -2.33
N PRO A 173 5.69 13.79 -3.60
CA PRO A 173 5.69 15.13 -4.17
C PRO A 173 4.65 16.01 -3.47
N ASN A 174 4.89 17.32 -3.52
CA ASN A 174 3.88 18.35 -3.26
C ASN A 174 3.60 19.01 -4.60
N THR A 175 2.47 18.67 -5.20
CA THR A 175 2.08 19.10 -6.54
C THR A 175 1.08 20.24 -6.53
N LEU A 176 0.62 20.67 -5.34
CA LEU A 176 -0.50 21.61 -5.14
C LEU A 176 -1.83 21.07 -5.68
N ASP A 177 -1.94 19.74 -5.78
CA ASP A 177 -3.16 19.01 -6.06
C ASP A 177 -3.37 18.00 -4.93
N VAL A 178 -4.37 18.29 -4.08
CA VAL A 178 -4.66 17.52 -2.87
C VAL A 178 -4.91 16.05 -3.20
N ASP A 179 -5.76 15.78 -4.20
CA ASP A 179 -6.19 14.42 -4.52
C ASP A 179 -5.01 13.62 -5.12
N TYR A 180 -4.17 14.25 -5.93
CA TYR A 180 -2.95 13.63 -6.46
C TYR A 180 -1.92 13.33 -5.34
N ASP A 181 -1.65 14.31 -4.49
CA ASP A 181 -0.68 14.18 -3.40
C ASP A 181 -1.15 13.15 -2.36
N PHE A 182 -2.46 13.12 -2.06
CA PHE A 182 -3.09 12.04 -1.28
C PHE A 182 -2.83 10.68 -1.93
N ALA A 183 -3.15 10.52 -3.21
CA ALA A 183 -3.02 9.23 -3.87
C ALA A 183 -1.57 8.73 -3.88
N GLU A 184 -0.58 9.61 -4.07
CA GLU A 184 0.83 9.25 -4.03
C GLU A 184 1.30 8.86 -2.62
N VAL A 185 1.02 9.67 -1.60
CA VAL A 185 1.48 9.37 -0.23
C VAL A 185 0.78 8.13 0.33
N PHE A 186 -0.50 7.94 0.04
CA PHE A 186 -1.29 6.83 0.54
C PHE A 186 -0.95 5.51 -0.15
N LYS A 187 -0.58 5.54 -1.44
CA LYS A 187 -0.02 4.39 -2.15
C LYS A 187 1.27 3.91 -1.47
N ARG A 188 2.17 4.81 -1.08
CA ARG A 188 3.42 4.47 -0.38
C ARG A 188 3.18 3.90 1.01
N HIS A 189 2.23 4.48 1.73
CA HIS A 189 1.74 3.96 3.00
C HIS A 189 1.26 2.51 2.89
N HIS A 190 0.49 2.16 1.85
CA HIS A 190 0.03 0.79 1.63
C HIS A 190 1.13 -0.16 1.17
N GLN A 191 2.05 0.28 0.33
CA GLN A 191 3.23 -0.53 -0.03
C GLN A 191 4.03 -0.95 1.22
N GLY A 192 4.15 -0.05 2.20
CA GLY A 192 4.77 -0.34 3.49
C GLY A 192 4.07 -1.48 4.25
N ILE A 193 2.76 -1.41 4.45
CA ILE A 193 2.05 -2.45 5.21
C ILE A 193 1.95 -3.78 4.47
N VAL A 194 1.91 -3.79 3.14
CA VAL A 194 2.00 -5.04 2.36
C VAL A 194 3.33 -5.75 2.65
N LYS A 195 4.43 -5.00 2.75
CA LYS A 195 5.74 -5.56 3.11
C LYS A 195 5.78 -6.03 4.56
N MET A 196 5.29 -5.23 5.51
CA MET A 196 5.18 -5.63 6.92
C MET A 196 4.33 -6.89 7.11
N SER A 197 3.21 -6.99 6.40
CA SER A 197 2.33 -8.16 6.46
C SER A 197 2.95 -9.40 5.82
N SER A 198 3.84 -9.23 4.84
CA SER A 198 4.59 -10.36 4.26
C SER A 198 5.61 -10.90 5.26
N ILE A 199 6.25 -10.02 6.04
CA ILE A 199 7.15 -10.41 7.13
C ILE A 199 6.36 -11.16 8.21
N GLU A 200 5.18 -10.69 8.58
CA GLU A 200 4.32 -11.41 9.51
C GLU A 200 3.99 -12.82 9.03
N VAL A 201 3.58 -12.98 7.77
CA VAL A 201 3.26 -14.30 7.20
C VAL A 201 4.47 -15.24 7.17
N GLU A 202 5.68 -14.70 7.17
CA GLU A 202 6.92 -15.49 7.19
C GLU A 202 7.36 -15.89 8.61
N PHE A 203 7.20 -15.00 9.59
CA PHE A 203 7.76 -15.16 10.94
C PHE A 203 6.74 -15.45 12.04
N GLY A 204 5.48 -15.09 11.85
CA GLY A 204 4.40 -15.31 12.81
C GLY A 204 4.02 -16.77 12.92
N ASP A 205 3.51 -17.16 14.09
CA ASP A 205 3.08 -18.53 14.38
C ASP A 205 1.63 -18.66 14.88
N ASP A 206 0.90 -17.54 14.97
CA ASP A 206 -0.53 -17.51 15.29
C ASP A 206 -1.37 -17.43 13.99
N ASP A 207 -2.10 -18.51 13.68
CA ASP A 207 -2.94 -18.63 12.48
C ASP A 207 -3.87 -17.40 12.28
N PRO A 208 -4.66 -16.95 13.29
CA PRO A 208 -5.43 -15.72 13.21
C PRO A 208 -4.66 -14.48 12.74
N VAL A 209 -3.43 -14.25 13.22
CA VAL A 209 -2.66 -13.04 12.88
C VAL A 209 -2.00 -13.18 11.51
N THR A 210 -1.42 -14.33 11.19
CA THR A 210 -0.88 -14.58 9.85
C THR A 210 -1.98 -14.55 8.78
N ASP A 211 -3.20 -14.99 9.09
CA ASP A 211 -4.36 -14.85 8.21
C ASP A 211 -4.77 -13.38 8.05
N GLU A 212 -4.78 -12.58 9.12
CA GLU A 212 -4.96 -11.13 9.02
C GLU A 212 -3.91 -10.49 8.11
N GLY A 213 -2.63 -10.87 8.24
CA GLY A 213 -1.55 -10.43 7.35
C GLY A 213 -1.84 -10.74 5.88
N LYS A 214 -2.30 -11.96 5.56
CA LYS A 214 -2.72 -12.32 4.19
C LYS A 214 -3.92 -11.49 3.70
N MET A 215 -4.86 -11.16 4.58
CA MET A 215 -5.98 -10.29 4.22
C MET A 215 -5.51 -8.87 3.91
N ILE A 216 -4.61 -8.32 4.73
CA ILE A 216 -4.02 -7.00 4.51
C ILE A 216 -3.24 -6.95 3.20
N ILE A 217 -2.43 -7.96 2.88
CA ILE A 217 -1.69 -8.05 1.61
C ILE A 217 -2.64 -7.95 0.41
N ARG A 218 -3.74 -8.70 0.45
CA ARG A 218 -4.74 -8.69 -0.63
C ARG A 218 -5.45 -7.34 -0.72
N ASP A 219 -5.98 -6.86 0.39
CA ASP A 219 -6.89 -5.73 0.39
C ASP A 219 -6.12 -4.42 0.14
N GLN A 220 -5.02 -4.17 0.89
CA GLN A 220 -4.16 -3.00 0.67
C GLN A 220 -3.38 -3.09 -0.65
N GLY A 221 -3.03 -4.30 -1.10
CA GLY A 221 -2.44 -4.52 -2.42
C GLY A 221 -3.38 -4.12 -3.55
N GLN A 222 -4.68 -4.42 -3.40
CA GLN A 222 -5.71 -3.96 -4.35
C GLN A 222 -5.88 -2.43 -4.29
N GLU A 223 -5.88 -1.82 -3.11
CA GLU A 223 -5.93 -0.36 -2.96
C GLU A 223 -4.71 0.34 -3.61
N VAL A 224 -3.50 -0.26 -3.57
CA VAL A 224 -2.32 0.23 -4.33
C VAL A 224 -2.58 0.27 -5.84
N ILE A 225 -3.27 -0.73 -6.39
CA ILE A 225 -3.62 -0.77 -7.82
C ILE A 225 -4.61 0.35 -8.14
N GLU A 226 -5.63 0.53 -7.31
CA GLU A 226 -6.68 1.54 -7.51
C GLU A 226 -6.13 2.98 -7.41
N LEU A 227 -5.26 3.24 -6.43
CA LEU A 227 -4.54 4.52 -6.31
C LEU A 227 -3.66 4.78 -7.53
N SER A 228 -2.96 3.74 -8.02
CA SER A 228 -2.15 3.85 -9.23
C SER A 228 -2.99 4.13 -10.48
N GLN A 229 -4.19 3.54 -10.57
CA GLN A 229 -5.14 3.81 -11.64
C GLN A 229 -5.66 5.25 -11.58
N PHE A 230 -5.99 5.75 -10.39
CA PHE A 230 -6.36 7.15 -10.17
C PHE A 230 -5.26 8.10 -10.66
N ILE A 231 -4.02 7.91 -10.19
CA ILE A 231 -2.85 8.71 -10.58
C ILE A 231 -2.65 8.70 -12.10
N ASN A 232 -2.70 7.52 -12.73
CA ASN A 232 -2.50 7.39 -14.18
C ASN A 232 -3.61 8.05 -15.00
N LYS A 233 -4.85 8.00 -14.50
CA LYS A 233 -6.04 8.54 -15.18
C LYS A 233 -6.06 10.07 -15.13
N HIS A 234 -5.72 10.67 -13.99
CA HIS A 234 -5.75 12.13 -13.80
C HIS A 234 -4.42 12.79 -14.17
N GLY A 235 -3.33 12.02 -14.21
CA GLY A 235 -2.01 12.46 -14.65
C GLY A 235 -1.30 13.34 -13.63
N TYR A 236 -0.02 13.65 -13.88
CA TYR A 236 0.74 14.57 -13.04
C TYR A 236 0.22 16.02 -13.24
N PRO A 237 -0.12 16.75 -12.17
CA PRO A 237 -0.58 18.14 -12.26
C PRO A 237 0.44 19.04 -12.97
N ARG A 238 -0.03 19.93 -13.86
CA ARG A 238 0.83 20.79 -14.70
C ARG A 238 0.80 22.26 -14.31
#